data_AF-A0A3N4R7F7-F1
#
_entry.id   AF-A0A3N4R7F7-F1
#
_cell.length_a   1.000
_cell.length_b   1.000
_cell.length_c   1.000
_cell.angle_alpha   90.00
_cell.angle_beta   90.00
_cell.angle_gamma   90.00
#
_symmetry.space_group_name_H-M   'P 1'
#
loop_
_entity.id
_entity.type
_entity.pdbx_description
1 polymer ?
#
loop_
_entity_poly.entity_id
_entity_poly.type
_entity_poly.pdbx_seq_one_letter_code
_entity_poly.pdbx_strand_id
1 'polypeptide(L)'
;MSAYLDQVTRQRDEAQQQLRDAESARDGAYRERAHLVAWLAALYPSVLVPAPDVEDDGWQIVYLAVGAHHQFSWHIAPTDTDLFDHVERVNPTDPRAQWDGHTTEQKYEAIRAEPAAIRTAMGLAQQIRTDTARMILDDTIDALLAWIGGSPTRALLLRLACRARIHNRICWGNPACPRYGRRKR
;
A
#
# COMPACT_ATOMS: atom_id res chain seq x y z
N MET A 1 30.87 51.84 20.18
CA MET A 1 30.55 50.67 21.02
C MET A 1 29.06 50.28 20.93
N SER A 2 28.11 51.20 21.14
CA SER A 2 26.65 50.92 21.05
C SER A 2 26.21 50.27 19.73
N ALA A 3 26.54 50.88 18.58
CA ALA A 3 26.12 50.38 17.28
C ALA A 3 26.61 48.95 16.94
N TYR A 4 27.77 48.56 17.49
CA TYR A 4 28.31 47.21 17.30
C TYR A 4 27.51 46.18 18.12
N LEU A 5 27.17 46.49 19.38
CA LEU A 5 26.35 45.62 20.21
C LEU A 5 24.92 45.49 19.64
N ASP A 6 24.37 46.56 19.09
CA ASP A 6 23.06 46.53 18.41
C ASP A 6 23.09 45.65 17.15
N GLN A 7 24.18 45.68 16.40
CA GLN A 7 24.39 44.80 15.25
C GLN A 7 24.48 43.33 15.66
N VAL A 8 25.29 43.01 16.67
CA VAL A 8 25.45 41.63 17.16
C VAL A 8 24.12 41.09 17.71
N THR A 9 23.36 41.92 18.43
CA THR A 9 22.03 41.55 18.94
C THR A 9 21.08 41.21 17.81
N ARG A 10 21.00 42.06 16.78
CA ARG A 10 20.17 41.78 15.58
C ARG A 10 20.55 40.48 14.90
N GLN A 11 21.85 40.24 14.68
CA GLN A 11 22.33 39.01 14.03
C GLN A 11 21.98 37.76 14.84
N ARG A 12 22.09 37.80 16.16
CA ARG A 12 21.67 36.71 17.04
C ARG A 12 20.17 36.47 16.92
N ASP A 13 19.37 37.51 16.98
CA ASP A 13 17.91 37.39 16.97
C ASP A 13 17.42 36.85 15.62
N GLU A 14 18.03 37.30 14.51
CA GLU A 14 17.80 36.76 13.16
C GLU A 14 18.15 35.28 13.07
N ALA A 15 19.33 34.88 13.57
CA ALA A 15 19.76 33.48 13.56
C ALA A 15 18.84 32.59 14.43
N GLN A 16 18.41 33.09 15.59
CA GLN A 16 17.46 32.39 16.45
C GLN A 16 16.09 32.24 15.79
N GLN A 17 15.64 33.25 15.05
CA GLN A 17 14.39 33.15 14.29
C GLN A 17 14.52 32.12 13.17
N GLN A 18 15.61 32.16 12.40
CA GLN A 18 15.88 31.18 11.34
C GLN A 18 15.93 29.75 11.87
N LEU A 19 16.52 29.53 13.04
CA LEU A 19 16.56 28.23 13.69
C LEU A 19 15.14 27.74 14.03
N ARG A 20 14.32 28.58 14.68
CA ARG A 20 12.92 28.23 15.00
C ARG A 20 12.10 27.92 13.76
N ASP A 21 12.27 28.71 12.69
CA ASP A 21 11.56 28.50 11.43
C ASP A 21 11.98 27.17 10.78
N ALA A 22 13.28 26.85 10.80
CA ALA A 22 13.80 25.58 10.28
C ALA A 22 13.33 24.38 11.11
N GLU A 23 13.33 24.48 12.44
CA GLU A 23 12.80 23.45 13.35
C GLU A 23 11.31 23.21 13.09
N SER A 24 10.52 24.28 13.02
CA SER A 24 9.08 24.18 12.73
C SER A 24 8.80 23.55 11.37
N ALA A 25 9.56 23.91 10.33
CA ALA A 25 9.41 23.33 9.00
C ALA A 25 9.78 21.84 8.99
N ARG A 26 10.87 21.47 9.68
CA ARG A 26 11.31 20.09 9.85
C ARG A 26 10.26 19.26 10.57
N ASP A 27 9.73 19.75 11.69
CA ASP A 27 8.75 19.04 12.51
C ASP A 27 7.43 18.85 11.75
N GLY A 28 7.02 19.84 10.94
CA GLY A 28 5.91 19.70 10.01
C GLY A 28 6.11 18.56 9.01
N ALA A 29 7.29 18.47 8.39
CA ALA A 29 7.62 17.39 7.45
C ALA A 29 7.65 16.01 8.13
N TYR A 30 8.11 15.91 9.38
CA TYR A 30 8.07 14.68 10.16
C TYR A 30 6.62 14.25 10.48
N ARG A 31 5.74 15.18 10.85
CA ARG A 31 4.33 14.89 11.09
C ARG A 31 3.62 14.41 9.81
N GLU A 32 3.86 15.06 8.68
CA GLU A 32 3.30 14.62 7.38
C GLU A 32 3.78 13.21 7.02
N ARG A 33 5.06 12.91 7.22
CA ARG A 33 5.61 11.57 7.05
C ARG A 33 4.92 10.56 7.97
N ALA A 34 4.71 10.92 9.24
CA ALA A 34 4.04 10.05 10.21
C ALA A 34 2.62 9.69 9.78
N HIS A 35 1.84 10.67 9.27
CA HIS A 35 0.51 10.39 8.69
C HIS A 35 0.56 9.40 7.52
N LEU A 36 1.51 9.54 6.61
CA LEU A 36 1.66 8.61 5.49
C LEU A 36 2.05 7.21 5.96
N VAL A 37 2.96 7.10 6.93
CA VAL A 37 3.36 5.81 7.50
C VAL A 37 2.21 5.17 8.30
N ALA A 38 1.42 5.94 9.04
CA ALA A 38 0.23 5.45 9.73
C ALA A 38 -0.82 4.89 8.76
N TRP A 39 -1.02 5.59 7.63
CA TRP A 39 -1.88 5.09 6.55
C TRP A 39 -1.36 3.79 5.94
N LEU A 40 -0.05 3.68 5.68
CA LEU A 40 0.56 2.42 5.22
C LEU A 40 0.42 1.30 6.25
N ALA A 41 0.59 1.60 7.54
CA ALA A 41 0.42 0.63 8.62
C ALA A 41 -1.02 0.11 8.73
N ALA A 42 -2.01 0.86 8.24
CA ALA A 42 -3.39 0.37 8.12
C ALA A 42 -3.61 -0.59 6.94
N LEU A 43 -2.70 -0.58 5.94
CA LEU A 43 -2.80 -1.42 4.73
C LEU A 43 -1.97 -2.69 4.82
N TYR A 44 -0.88 -2.67 5.59
CA TYR A 44 0.07 -3.77 5.70
C TYR A 44 0.17 -4.28 7.14
N PRO A 45 0.47 -5.57 7.35
CA PRO A 45 0.79 -6.09 8.68
C PRO A 45 1.89 -5.25 9.33
N SER A 46 1.61 -4.71 10.50
CA SER A 46 2.52 -3.82 11.22
C SER A 46 2.41 -3.98 12.73
N VAL A 47 3.49 -3.65 13.41
CA VAL A 47 3.58 -3.62 14.87
C VAL A 47 4.38 -2.41 15.33
N LEU A 48 4.10 -1.95 16.55
CA LEU A 48 4.84 -0.88 17.23
C LEU A 48 5.59 -1.42 18.44
N VAL A 49 6.81 -0.94 18.63
CA VAL A 49 7.60 -1.18 19.85
C VAL A 49 8.26 0.12 20.32
N PRO A 50 8.62 0.23 21.62
CA PRO A 50 9.52 1.29 22.07
C PRO A 50 10.83 1.30 21.25
N ALA A 51 11.40 2.48 20.99
CA ALA A 51 12.67 2.65 20.29
C ALA A 51 13.85 2.65 21.28
N PRO A 52 14.55 1.53 21.51
CA PRO A 52 15.63 1.47 22.49
C PRO A 52 16.92 2.17 22.02
N ASP A 53 17.00 2.51 20.74
CA ASP A 53 18.15 3.16 20.10
C ASP A 53 18.07 4.69 20.12
N VAL A 54 16.98 5.24 20.67
CA VAL A 54 16.80 6.69 20.88
C VAL A 54 16.87 6.96 22.38
N GLU A 55 17.69 7.92 22.80
CA GLU A 55 17.88 8.26 24.22
C GLU A 55 16.65 8.93 24.85
N ASP A 56 15.80 9.56 24.02
CA ASP A 56 14.60 10.25 24.47
C ASP A 56 13.43 9.27 24.73
N ASP A 57 12.78 9.43 25.87
CA ASP A 57 11.63 8.63 26.25
C ASP A 57 10.43 8.81 25.29
N GLY A 58 9.68 7.73 25.09
CA GLY A 58 8.41 7.73 24.36
C GLY A 58 8.53 7.58 22.85
N TRP A 59 9.74 7.59 22.29
CA TRP A 59 9.95 7.23 20.88
C TRP A 59 9.56 5.77 20.63
N GLN A 60 8.97 5.53 19.47
CA GLN A 60 8.56 4.20 19.04
C GLN A 60 9.12 3.88 17.66
N ILE A 61 9.25 2.59 17.35
CA ILE A 61 9.56 2.10 16.00
C ILE A 61 8.33 1.34 15.51
N VAL A 62 7.83 1.76 14.34
CA VAL A 62 6.86 0.96 13.60
C VAL A 62 7.61 0.03 12.67
N TYR A 63 7.30 -1.26 12.73
CA TYR A 63 7.76 -2.28 11.79
C TYR A 63 6.61 -2.66 10.88
N LEU A 64 6.83 -2.58 9.58
CA LEU A 64 5.83 -2.83 8.55
C LEU A 64 6.35 -3.93 7.61
N ALA A 65 5.57 -4.99 7.43
CA ALA A 65 5.90 -6.10 6.56
C ALA A 65 5.22 -5.95 5.20
N VAL A 66 6.00 -5.92 4.13
CA VAL A 66 5.53 -5.83 2.74
C VAL A 66 5.93 -7.09 1.98
N GLY A 67 4.93 -7.83 1.51
CA GLY A 67 5.15 -9.12 0.88
C GLY A 67 5.80 -10.12 1.85
N ALA A 68 6.57 -11.06 1.30
CA ALA A 68 7.22 -12.12 2.08
C ALA A 68 8.66 -11.78 2.51
N HIS A 69 9.25 -10.71 1.97
CA HIS A 69 10.70 -10.49 2.03
C HIS A 69 11.13 -9.08 2.42
N HIS A 70 10.20 -8.12 2.53
CA HIS A 70 10.55 -6.75 2.82
C HIS A 70 9.97 -6.33 4.16
N GLN A 71 10.83 -5.79 5.01
CA GLN A 71 10.45 -5.05 6.20
C GLN A 71 10.83 -3.59 5.99
N PHE A 72 9.96 -2.68 6.42
CA PHE A 72 10.26 -1.26 6.51
C PHE A 72 10.02 -0.78 7.93
N SER A 73 10.97 -0.02 8.47
CA SER A 73 10.86 0.53 9.82
C SER A 73 11.04 2.04 9.85
N TRP A 74 10.34 2.73 10.74
CA TRP A 74 10.51 4.17 10.98
C TRP A 74 10.39 4.47 12.46
N HIS A 75 11.24 5.38 12.95
CA HIS A 75 11.06 6.03 14.24
C HIS A 75 9.90 7.02 14.19
N ILE A 76 9.04 6.93 15.18
CA ILE A 76 7.84 7.73 15.40
C ILE A 76 8.06 8.56 16.67
N ALA A 77 7.95 9.87 16.53
CA ALA A 77 8.10 10.79 17.65
C ALA A 77 6.95 10.61 18.65
N PRO A 78 7.17 10.89 19.94
CA PRO A 78 6.13 10.77 20.98
C PRO A 78 4.83 11.51 20.61
N THR A 79 4.94 12.70 20.00
CA THR A 79 3.79 13.53 19.59
C THR A 79 2.94 12.92 18.49
N ASP A 80 3.47 11.94 17.74
CA ASP A 80 2.85 11.32 16.57
C ASP A 80 2.33 9.90 16.83
N THR A 81 2.53 9.40 18.05
CA THR A 81 2.11 8.05 18.46
C THR A 81 0.58 7.87 18.42
N ASP A 82 -0.17 8.96 18.54
CA ASP A 82 -1.64 9.00 18.44
C ASP A 82 -2.13 8.55 17.06
N LEU A 83 -1.35 8.80 16.00
CA LEU A 83 -1.70 8.41 14.64
C LEU A 83 -1.71 6.89 14.42
N PHE A 84 -1.15 6.12 15.36
CA PHE A 84 -0.96 4.68 15.24
C PHE A 84 -1.78 3.89 16.26
N ASP A 85 -2.84 4.47 16.83
CA ASP A 85 -3.70 3.78 17.81
C ASP A 85 -4.36 2.50 17.27
N HIS A 86 -4.45 2.35 15.94
CA HIS A 86 -4.91 1.12 15.28
C HIS A 86 -3.84 0.02 15.14
N VAL A 87 -2.57 0.32 15.44
CA VAL A 87 -1.45 -0.61 15.29
C VAL A 87 -1.18 -1.31 16.62
N GLU A 88 -1.01 -2.63 16.56
CA GLU A 88 -0.69 -3.45 17.72
C GLU A 88 0.66 -3.05 18.34
N ARG A 89 0.67 -2.76 19.63
CA ARG A 89 1.90 -2.53 20.41
C ARG A 89 2.39 -3.84 20.99
N VAL A 90 3.63 -4.22 20.70
CA VAL A 90 4.22 -5.51 21.08
C VAL A 90 5.49 -5.32 21.92
N ASN A 91 6.03 -6.42 22.45
CA ASN A 91 7.31 -6.38 23.15
C ASN A 91 8.47 -6.25 22.14
N PRO A 92 9.58 -5.56 22.46
CA PRO A 92 10.77 -5.51 21.60
C PRO A 92 11.36 -6.88 21.22
N THR A 93 11.05 -7.95 21.95
CA THR A 93 11.45 -9.32 21.63
C THR A 93 10.51 -10.05 20.66
N ASP A 94 9.41 -9.40 20.23
CA ASP A 94 8.49 -9.97 19.23
C ASP A 94 9.25 -10.21 17.90
N PRO A 95 9.15 -11.41 17.30
CA PRO A 95 9.79 -11.72 16.02
C PRO A 95 9.42 -10.75 14.88
N ARG A 96 8.23 -10.15 14.91
CA ARG A 96 7.78 -9.16 13.91
C ARG A 96 8.50 -7.81 14.05
N ALA A 97 9.03 -7.53 15.23
CA ALA A 97 9.72 -6.29 15.59
C ALA A 97 11.25 -6.44 15.61
N GLN A 98 11.79 -7.42 14.88
CA GLN A 98 13.24 -7.59 14.72
C GLN A 98 13.68 -6.91 13.43
N TRP A 99 14.65 -6.00 13.53
CA TRP A 99 15.24 -5.38 12.33
C TRP A 99 15.97 -6.42 11.49
N ASP A 100 15.63 -6.49 10.21
CA ASP A 100 16.18 -7.46 9.26
C ASP A 100 17.59 -7.07 8.71
N GLY A 101 18.15 -5.93 9.13
CA GLY A 101 19.49 -5.47 8.76
C GLY A 101 19.57 -4.65 7.46
N HIS A 102 18.44 -4.23 6.87
CA HIS A 102 18.47 -3.43 5.65
C HIS A 102 19.08 -2.03 5.85
N THR A 103 19.86 -1.54 4.88
CA THR A 103 20.26 -0.13 4.86
C THR A 103 19.12 0.78 4.41
N THR A 104 19.26 2.09 4.66
CA THR A 104 18.32 3.11 4.18
C THR A 104 18.15 3.06 2.65
N GLU A 105 19.24 2.85 1.91
CA GLU A 105 19.23 2.75 0.45
C GLU A 105 18.46 1.52 -0.02
N GLN A 106 18.71 0.35 0.60
CA GLN A 106 18.01 -0.90 0.30
C GLN A 106 16.50 -0.78 0.55
N LYS A 107 16.12 -0.15 1.67
CA LYS A 107 14.72 0.18 1.97
C LYS A 107 14.08 1.01 0.86
N TYR A 108 14.73 2.09 0.42
CA TYR A 108 14.16 2.95 -0.62
C TYR A 108 14.17 2.31 -2.01
N GLU A 109 15.11 1.41 -2.30
CA GLU A 109 15.09 0.61 -3.51
C GLU A 109 13.88 -0.33 -3.54
N ALA A 110 13.63 -1.05 -2.44
CA ALA A 110 12.45 -1.90 -2.30
C ALA A 110 11.14 -1.10 -2.41
N ILE A 111 11.04 0.06 -1.75
CA ILE A 111 9.86 0.96 -1.87
C ILE A 111 9.61 1.37 -3.33
N ARG A 112 10.66 1.63 -4.13
CA ARG A 112 10.52 1.98 -5.55
C ARG A 112 10.10 0.78 -6.41
N ALA A 113 10.52 -0.42 -6.06
CA ALA A 113 10.17 -1.65 -6.79
C ALA A 113 8.74 -2.13 -6.48
N GLU A 114 8.26 -1.89 -5.26
CA GLU A 114 7.01 -2.45 -4.77
C GLU A 114 5.75 -2.14 -5.61
N PRO A 115 5.52 -0.90 -6.11
CA PRO A 115 4.33 -0.62 -6.93
C PRO A 115 4.21 -1.48 -8.19
N ALA A 116 5.34 -1.89 -8.78
CA ALA A 116 5.35 -2.79 -9.93
C ALA A 116 5.00 -4.23 -9.52
N ALA A 117 5.50 -4.68 -8.37
CA ALA A 117 5.19 -5.98 -7.80
C ALA A 117 3.69 -6.09 -7.44
N ILE A 118 3.13 -5.09 -6.74
CA ILE A 118 1.71 -5.01 -6.40
C ILE A 118 0.85 -5.06 -7.67
N ARG A 119 1.18 -4.27 -8.69
CA ARG A 119 0.44 -4.24 -9.96
C ARG A 119 0.44 -5.61 -10.64
N THR A 120 1.57 -6.30 -10.61
CA THR A 120 1.70 -7.64 -11.18
C THR A 120 0.86 -8.65 -10.40
N ALA A 121 0.96 -8.65 -9.07
CA ALA A 121 0.19 -9.53 -8.21
C ALA A 121 -1.32 -9.31 -8.36
N MET A 122 -1.77 -8.06 -8.41
CA MET A 122 -3.17 -7.71 -8.67
C MET A 122 -3.64 -8.18 -10.05
N GLY A 123 -2.79 -8.04 -11.08
CA GLY A 123 -3.08 -8.55 -12.42
C GLY A 123 -3.25 -10.06 -12.47
N LEU A 124 -2.35 -10.80 -11.80
CA LEU A 124 -2.43 -12.26 -11.69
C LEU A 124 -3.67 -12.72 -10.90
N ALA A 125 -3.96 -12.08 -9.77
CA ALA A 125 -5.15 -12.39 -8.98
C ALA A 125 -6.44 -12.15 -9.78
N GLN A 126 -6.48 -11.09 -10.61
CA GLN A 126 -7.60 -10.83 -11.50
C GLN A 126 -7.72 -11.89 -12.60
N GLN A 127 -6.59 -12.30 -13.20
CA GLN A 127 -6.55 -13.32 -14.23
C GLN A 127 -7.03 -14.68 -13.70
N ILE A 128 -6.51 -15.12 -12.55
CA ILE A 128 -6.94 -16.37 -11.88
C ILE A 128 -8.45 -16.32 -11.62
N ARG A 129 -8.96 -15.21 -11.08
CA ARG A 129 -10.39 -15.03 -10.83
C ARG A 129 -11.22 -15.20 -12.11
N THR A 130 -10.74 -14.66 -13.24
CA THR A 130 -11.43 -14.82 -14.53
C THR A 130 -11.35 -16.24 -15.08
N ASP A 131 -10.21 -16.91 -14.93
CA ASP A 131 -10.01 -18.27 -15.43
C ASP A 131 -10.79 -19.30 -14.61
N THR A 132 -10.80 -19.18 -13.28
CA THR A 132 -11.64 -20.01 -12.40
C THR A 132 -13.12 -19.81 -12.71
N ALA A 133 -13.58 -18.56 -12.87
CA ALA A 133 -14.98 -18.28 -13.21
C ALA A 133 -15.37 -18.89 -14.57
N ARG A 134 -14.43 -18.91 -15.52
CA ARG A 134 -14.62 -19.53 -16.83
C ARG A 134 -14.64 -21.05 -16.77
N MET A 135 -13.76 -21.66 -15.99
CA MET A 135 -13.72 -23.12 -15.79
C MET A 135 -15.03 -23.61 -15.16
N ILE A 136 -15.49 -22.96 -14.08
CA ILE A 136 -16.77 -23.29 -13.43
C ILE A 136 -17.93 -23.20 -14.41
N LEU A 137 -17.93 -22.17 -15.27
CA LEU A 137 -18.97 -22.01 -16.28
C LEU A 137 -18.93 -23.13 -17.33
N ASP A 138 -17.75 -23.46 -17.86
CA ASP A 138 -17.58 -24.48 -18.89
C ASP A 138 -17.97 -25.87 -18.32
N ASP A 139 -17.57 -26.20 -17.09
CA ASP A 139 -17.97 -27.43 -16.40
C ASP A 139 -19.48 -27.49 -16.14
N THR A 140 -20.09 -26.37 -15.73
CA THR A 140 -21.54 -26.28 -15.51
C THR A 140 -22.31 -26.47 -16.81
N ILE A 141 -21.83 -25.88 -17.91
CA ILE A 141 -22.41 -26.06 -19.24
C ILE A 141 -22.31 -27.53 -19.65
N ASP A 142 -21.16 -28.16 -19.45
CA ASP A 142 -20.95 -29.56 -19.84
C ASP A 142 -21.79 -30.54 -19.01
N ALA A 143 -21.93 -30.29 -17.71
CA ALA A 143 -22.85 -31.04 -16.85
C ALA A 143 -24.32 -30.87 -17.28
N LEU A 144 -24.74 -29.64 -17.62
CA LEU A 144 -26.08 -29.37 -18.17
C LEU A 144 -26.28 -30.09 -19.51
N LEU A 145 -25.30 -30.06 -20.40
CA LEU A 145 -25.39 -30.70 -21.71
C LEU A 145 -25.44 -32.23 -21.62
N ALA A 146 -24.69 -32.82 -20.69
CA ALA A 146 -24.76 -34.25 -20.39
C ALA A 146 -26.13 -34.63 -19.80
N TRP A 147 -26.69 -33.81 -18.91
CA TRP A 147 -28.00 -34.05 -18.30
C TRP A 147 -29.16 -33.96 -19.31
N ILE A 148 -29.10 -33.04 -20.27
CA ILE A 148 -30.17 -32.86 -21.28
C ILE A 148 -30.12 -33.94 -22.39
N GLY A 149 -29.11 -34.82 -22.40
CA GLY A 149 -28.99 -35.90 -23.40
C GLY A 149 -28.93 -35.40 -24.85
N GLY A 150 -28.37 -34.22 -25.08
CA GLY A 150 -28.49 -33.47 -26.33
C GLY A 150 -27.42 -33.79 -27.37
N SER A 151 -27.84 -33.94 -28.63
CA SER A 151 -26.98 -34.01 -29.82
C SER A 151 -25.86 -32.94 -29.81
N PRO A 152 -24.63 -33.27 -30.24
CA PRO A 152 -23.46 -32.39 -30.18
C PRO A 152 -23.65 -31.01 -30.85
N THR A 153 -24.60 -30.89 -31.79
CA THR A 153 -24.93 -29.62 -32.47
C THR A 153 -25.66 -28.62 -31.56
N ARG A 154 -26.52 -29.11 -30.62
CA ARG A 154 -27.19 -28.25 -29.62
C ARG A 154 -26.23 -27.79 -28.52
N ALA A 155 -25.29 -28.66 -28.15
CA ALA A 155 -24.20 -28.34 -27.23
C ALA A 155 -23.33 -27.18 -27.73
N LEU A 156 -22.96 -27.19 -29.01
CA LEU A 156 -22.16 -26.13 -29.62
C LEU A 156 -22.89 -24.78 -29.63
N LEU A 157 -24.20 -24.77 -29.94
CA LEU A 157 -25.01 -23.55 -29.95
C LEU A 157 -25.22 -22.96 -28.55
N LEU A 158 -25.43 -23.79 -27.52
CA LEU A 158 -25.51 -23.36 -26.12
C LEU A 158 -24.18 -22.82 -25.60
N ARG A 159 -23.05 -23.47 -25.93
CA ARG A 159 -21.70 -22.96 -25.64
C ARG A 159 -21.47 -21.58 -26.27
N LEU A 160 -21.80 -21.41 -27.55
CA LEU A 160 -21.67 -20.12 -28.24
C LEU A 160 -22.60 -19.04 -27.66
N ALA A 161 -23.84 -19.38 -27.33
CA ALA A 161 -24.81 -18.44 -26.75
C ALA A 161 -24.45 -18.00 -25.32
N CYS A 162 -24.05 -18.94 -24.44
CA CYS A 162 -23.57 -18.60 -23.09
C CYS A 162 -22.29 -17.76 -23.15
N ARG A 163 -21.32 -18.16 -23.99
CA ARG A 163 -20.06 -17.44 -24.16
C ARG A 163 -20.29 -16.02 -24.69
N ALA A 164 -21.21 -15.82 -25.63
CA ALA A 164 -21.58 -14.50 -26.15
C ALA A 164 -22.29 -13.62 -25.10
N ARG A 165 -23.17 -14.19 -24.27
CA ARG A 165 -23.92 -13.44 -23.24
C ARG A 165 -23.03 -12.99 -22.08
N ILE A 166 -22.02 -13.79 -21.72
CA ILE A 166 -21.08 -13.49 -20.64
C ILE A 166 -19.97 -12.55 -21.10
N HIS A 167 -19.48 -12.68 -22.34
CA HIS A 167 -18.59 -11.66 -22.91
C HIS A 167 -19.25 -10.27 -22.88
N ASN A 168 -20.56 -10.18 -23.16
CA ASN A 168 -21.29 -8.93 -23.07
C ASN A 168 -21.43 -8.41 -21.62
N ARG A 169 -21.56 -9.28 -20.61
CA ARG A 169 -21.65 -8.89 -19.20
C ARG A 169 -20.31 -8.47 -18.58
N ILE A 170 -19.22 -9.15 -18.92
CA ILE A 170 -17.86 -8.83 -18.45
C ILE A 170 -17.34 -7.50 -19.05
N CYS A 171 -17.80 -7.15 -20.26
CA CYS A 171 -17.43 -5.87 -20.90
C CYS A 171 -18.27 -4.68 -20.38
N TRP A 172 -19.39 -4.91 -19.69
CA TRP A 172 -20.17 -3.85 -19.06
C TRP A 172 -19.52 -3.44 -17.74
N GLY A 173 -18.57 -2.50 -17.80
CA GLY A 173 -17.92 -1.91 -16.64
C GLY A 173 -16.38 -1.84 -16.71
N ASN A 174 -15.76 -2.43 -17.73
CA ASN A 174 -14.30 -2.38 -17.90
C ASN A 174 -13.90 -1.34 -18.98
N PRO A 175 -13.29 -0.19 -18.60
CA PRO A 175 -12.89 0.85 -19.55
C PRO A 175 -11.73 0.44 -20.48
N ALA A 176 -11.01 -0.65 -20.18
CA ALA A 176 -9.96 -1.19 -21.05
C ALA A 176 -10.49 -2.03 -22.22
N CYS A 177 -11.81 -2.25 -22.32
CA CYS A 177 -12.40 -3.03 -23.38
C CYS A 177 -12.54 -2.22 -24.69
N PRO A 178 -12.06 -2.71 -25.85
CA PRO A 178 -12.13 -1.98 -27.13
C PRO A 178 -13.54 -1.60 -27.62
N ARG A 179 -14.59 -2.16 -26.98
CA ARG A 179 -16.01 -1.89 -27.28
C ARG A 179 -16.66 -0.90 -26.32
N TYR A 180 -15.95 -0.45 -25.28
CA TYR A 180 -16.45 0.56 -24.35
C TYR A 180 -16.63 1.88 -25.12
N GLY A 181 -17.88 2.32 -25.30
CA GLY A 181 -18.22 3.59 -25.97
C GLY A 181 -18.92 3.49 -27.34
N ARG A 182 -19.09 2.31 -27.95
CA ARG A 182 -19.94 2.18 -29.17
C ARG A 182 -21.43 2.08 -28.82
N ARG A 183 -22.01 3.10 -28.17
CA ARG A 183 -23.47 3.29 -28.20
C ARG A 183 -23.82 3.95 -29.54
N LYS A 184 -24.49 3.19 -30.42
CA LYS A 184 -25.20 3.77 -31.57
C LYS A 184 -26.30 4.68 -31.03
N ARG A 185 -26.35 5.91 -31.52
CA ARG A 185 -27.56 6.74 -31.54
C ARG A 185 -28.63 6.03 -32.37
#